data_AF-A0A453E6N0-F1
#
_entry.id   AF-A0A453E6N0-F1
#
_cell.length_a   1.000
_cell.length_b   1.000
_cell.length_c   1.000
_cell.angle_alpha   90.00
_cell.angle_beta   90.00
_cell.angle_gamma   90.00
#
_symmetry.space_group_name_H-M   'P 1'
#
loop_
_entity.id
_entity.type
_entity.pdbx_description
1 polymer ?
#
loop_
_entity_poly.entity_id
_entity_poly.type
_entity_poly.pdbx_seq_one_letter_code
_entity_poly.pdbx_strand_id
1 'polypeptide(L)'
;LTLQWKRGGGAGSRGDGCTSCLEVRRRAAAVTVRAAQPKRVEAVAMESAAETAEAEKEVAAEKEVAAAGGGVEDKYGEDRATEELPVTPWAFSVASGYTLLRDPHHNKGLAFTERERDAHYLRGLLPPGVVSQDLQVKKIMHNLRQYKVPLQRYVAMMDLQERNERLFYKLLIDNVEELLPVVYTPTVGEACQKYGSIFRRPQGLYVSLRDKGKVIDVLRNWPERNIQVIVVTDGERILGLGDLGCQVCLSN
;
A
#
# COMPACT_ATOMS: atom_id res chain seq x y z
N LEU A 1 -19.30 2.15 -38.82
CA LEU A 1 -19.56 0.70 -38.97
C LEU A 1 -20.24 0.20 -37.70
N THR A 2 -21.55 0.28 -37.69
CA THR A 2 -22.45 -0.15 -36.62
C THR A 2 -23.29 -1.27 -37.23
N LEU A 3 -23.05 -2.51 -36.81
CA LEU A 3 -23.77 -3.66 -37.35
C LEU A 3 -25.01 -3.94 -36.49
N GLN A 4 -26.15 -3.51 -37.03
CA GLN A 4 -27.48 -4.03 -36.74
C GLN A 4 -27.55 -5.52 -37.09
N TRP A 5 -28.28 -6.29 -36.28
CA TRP A 5 -28.90 -7.53 -36.71
C TRP A 5 -30.42 -7.38 -36.58
N LYS A 6 -31.12 -7.52 -37.72
CA LYS A 6 -32.58 -7.48 -37.83
C LYS A 6 -33.04 -8.54 -38.84
N ARG A 7 -33.89 -9.45 -38.39
CA ARG A 7 -35.07 -10.07 -39.05
C ARG A 7 -35.44 -11.33 -38.26
N GLY A 8 -36.69 -11.69 -38.00
CA GLY A 8 -38.06 -11.19 -38.25
C GLY A 8 -38.96 -11.96 -37.25
N GLY A 9 -40.15 -11.55 -36.82
CA GLY A 9 -41.31 -11.05 -37.56
C GLY A 9 -42.47 -12.03 -37.33
N GLY A 10 -43.50 -11.66 -36.55
CA GLY A 10 -44.69 -12.50 -36.35
C GLY A 10 -45.63 -12.10 -35.20
N ALA A 11 -46.57 -11.20 -35.50
CA ALA A 11 -47.89 -10.91 -34.90
C ALA A 11 -48.33 -11.49 -33.52
N GLY A 12 -48.57 -10.58 -32.56
CA GLY A 12 -49.93 -10.13 -32.17
C GLY A 12 -50.98 -11.09 -31.55
N SER A 13 -51.05 -11.04 -30.21
CA SER A 13 -52.26 -10.82 -29.37
C SER A 13 -53.06 -12.00 -28.75
N ARG A 14 -53.51 -11.69 -27.51
CA ARG A 14 -54.45 -12.37 -26.59
C ARG A 14 -53.80 -13.53 -25.80
N GLY A 15 -53.78 -13.56 -24.48
CA GLY A 15 -54.66 -12.95 -23.47
C GLY A 15 -55.09 -14.07 -22.53
N ASP A 16 -54.81 -13.89 -21.24
CA ASP A 16 -55.34 -14.59 -20.07
C ASP A 16 -54.76 -15.96 -19.65
N GLY A 17 -54.20 -15.95 -18.43
CA GLY A 17 -54.65 -16.91 -17.42
C GLY A 17 -53.59 -17.80 -16.77
N CYS A 18 -53.57 -17.73 -15.44
CA CYS A 18 -53.24 -18.83 -14.50
C CYS A 18 -51.77 -19.00 -14.05
N THR A 19 -51.48 -18.32 -12.93
CA THR A 19 -50.94 -18.89 -11.67
C THR A 19 -49.96 -20.07 -11.75
N SER A 20 -48.69 -19.81 -11.41
CA SER A 20 -48.05 -20.44 -10.26
C SER A 20 -46.74 -19.71 -9.90
N CYS A 21 -46.67 -19.18 -8.69
CA CYS A 21 -45.41 -18.76 -8.09
C CYS A 21 -44.60 -20.01 -7.77
N LEU A 22 -43.67 -20.39 -8.65
CA LEU A 22 -42.67 -21.39 -8.35
C LEU A 22 -41.47 -20.72 -7.71
N GLU A 23 -41.46 -20.85 -6.38
CA GLU A 23 -40.41 -20.50 -5.46
C GLU A 23 -39.11 -21.25 -5.81
N VAL A 24 -38.16 -20.56 -6.44
CA VAL A 24 -36.84 -21.12 -6.76
C VAL A 24 -36.03 -21.24 -5.47
N ARG A 25 -36.19 -22.37 -4.78
CA ARG A 25 -35.32 -22.79 -3.67
C ARG A 25 -33.88 -22.90 -4.17
N ARG A 26 -33.05 -21.91 -3.83
CA ARG A 26 -31.59 -21.99 -3.98
C ARG A 26 -31.06 -23.11 -3.06
N ARG A 27 -30.70 -24.26 -3.63
CA ARG A 27 -29.91 -25.27 -2.93
C ARG A 27 -28.49 -24.73 -2.75
N ALA A 28 -28.14 -24.29 -1.55
CA ALA A 28 -26.75 -24.08 -1.16
C ALA A 28 -26.12 -25.45 -0.89
N ALA A 29 -25.24 -25.91 -1.79
CA ALA A 29 -24.38 -27.04 -1.51
C ALA A 29 -23.22 -26.57 -0.62
N ALA A 30 -23.10 -27.14 0.58
CA ALA A 30 -21.96 -26.89 1.45
C ALA A 30 -20.72 -27.52 0.84
N VAL A 31 -19.79 -26.70 0.35
CA VAL A 31 -18.45 -27.15 -0.07
C VAL A 31 -17.55 -27.15 1.16
N THR A 32 -17.18 -28.34 1.62
CA THR A 32 -16.18 -28.49 2.69
C THR A 32 -14.79 -28.36 2.08
N VAL A 33 -14.14 -27.22 2.28
CA VAL A 33 -12.73 -27.02 1.90
C VAL A 33 -11.87 -27.59 3.03
N ARG A 34 -11.15 -28.68 2.77
CA ARG A 34 -10.12 -29.19 3.70
C ARG A 34 -8.85 -28.35 3.51
N ALA A 35 -8.43 -27.65 4.56
CA ALA A 35 -7.14 -26.96 4.58
C ALA A 35 -6.01 -28.00 4.54
N ALA A 36 -5.19 -27.96 3.49
CA ALA A 36 -3.96 -28.72 3.42
C ALA A 36 -2.90 -28.03 4.28
N GLN A 37 -2.13 -28.81 5.04
CA GLN A 37 -1.02 -28.30 5.83
C GLN A 37 0.04 -27.66 4.90
N PRO A 38 0.61 -26.49 5.26
CA PRO A 38 1.61 -25.84 4.42
C PRO A 38 2.87 -26.71 4.36
N LYS A 39 3.17 -27.23 3.16
CA LYS A 39 4.47 -27.84 2.90
C LYS A 39 5.52 -26.73 2.90
N ARG A 40 6.57 -26.92 3.71
CA ARG A 40 7.76 -26.08 3.76
C ARG A 40 8.34 -25.99 2.34
N VAL A 41 8.24 -24.82 1.71
CA VAL A 41 8.91 -24.57 0.43
C VAL A 41 10.32 -24.11 0.79
N GLU A 42 11.31 -24.92 0.44
CA GLU A 42 12.72 -24.55 0.54
C GLU A 42 12.98 -23.36 -0.39
N ALA A 43 13.67 -22.35 0.14
CA ALA A 43 13.96 -21.11 -0.58
C ALA A 43 14.81 -21.42 -1.82
N VAL A 44 14.26 -21.18 -3.00
CA VAL A 44 15.03 -21.12 -4.24
C VAL A 44 15.65 -19.72 -4.30
N ALA A 45 16.95 -19.65 -4.06
CA ALA A 45 17.74 -18.44 -4.21
C ALA A 45 17.77 -17.99 -5.69
N MET A 46 17.66 -16.68 -5.92
CA MET A 46 18.03 -16.07 -7.19
C MET A 46 19.56 -15.92 -7.20
N GLU A 47 20.25 -16.70 -8.04
CA GLU A 47 21.66 -16.48 -8.34
C GLU A 47 21.82 -15.51 -9.52
N SER A 48 22.68 -14.51 -9.34
CA SER A 48 23.34 -13.80 -10.44
C SER A 48 24.80 -14.25 -10.47
N ALA A 49 25.21 -14.87 -11.57
CA ALA A 49 26.58 -15.27 -11.82
C ALA A 49 27.47 -14.05 -12.16
N ALA A 50 28.60 -13.94 -11.47
CA ALA A 50 29.88 -13.48 -12.02
C ALA A 50 31.02 -13.92 -11.08
N GLU A 51 31.89 -14.76 -11.62
CA GLU A 51 33.11 -15.32 -11.03
C GLU A 51 34.09 -14.25 -10.53
N THR A 52 34.77 -14.52 -9.41
CA THR A 52 36.23 -14.75 -9.42
C THR A 52 36.63 -15.56 -8.19
N ALA A 53 37.41 -16.60 -8.45
CA ALA A 53 37.91 -17.60 -7.52
C ALA A 53 39.03 -17.07 -6.61
N GLU A 54 39.37 -17.93 -5.64
CA GLU A 54 40.57 -17.95 -4.77
C GLU A 54 40.46 -17.27 -3.40
N ALA A 55 40.16 -18.08 -2.37
CA ALA A 55 41.10 -18.42 -1.29
C ALA A 55 40.40 -19.20 -0.16
N GLU A 56 40.55 -20.52 -0.15
CA GLU A 56 40.27 -21.40 1.00
C GLU A 56 41.58 -21.67 1.78
N LYS A 57 41.44 -21.96 3.10
CA LYS A 57 42.46 -22.27 4.15
C LYS A 57 42.89 -21.01 4.93
N GLU A 58 42.68 -20.84 6.23
CA GLU A 58 42.78 -21.65 7.46
C GLU A 58 41.98 -20.85 8.54
N VAL A 59 41.24 -21.36 9.55
CA VAL A 59 41.53 -22.30 10.63
C VAL A 59 40.19 -22.75 11.22
N ALA A 60 40.02 -24.06 11.43
CA ALA A 60 38.94 -24.63 12.23
C ALA A 60 39.37 -24.73 13.71
N ALA A 61 38.72 -23.96 14.57
CA ALA A 61 38.51 -24.10 16.03
C ALA A 61 38.19 -22.67 16.52
N GLU A 62 37.01 -22.32 17.02
CA GLU A 62 36.29 -22.91 18.14
C GLU A 62 34.78 -22.73 17.98
N LYS A 63 34.01 -23.61 18.62
CA LYS A 63 32.55 -23.65 18.62
C LYS A 63 31.94 -22.59 19.55
N GLU A 64 30.78 -22.09 19.09
CA GLU A 64 29.64 -21.58 19.88
C GLU A 64 29.85 -20.36 20.80
N VAL A 65 29.53 -19.16 20.29
CA VAL A 65 28.62 -18.21 20.97
C VAL A 65 27.76 -17.48 19.93
N ALA A 66 26.49 -17.31 20.26
CA ALA A 66 25.39 -16.80 19.47
C ALA A 66 25.61 -15.41 18.83
N ALA A 67 24.82 -15.17 17.78
CA ALA A 67 24.69 -13.94 17.02
C ALA A 67 24.61 -12.68 17.91
N ALA A 68 25.70 -11.90 17.92
CA ALA A 68 25.68 -10.52 18.40
C ALA A 68 25.37 -9.60 17.21
N GLY A 69 24.08 -9.33 16.99
CA GLY A 69 23.68 -8.11 16.30
C GLY A 69 24.07 -6.93 17.19
N GLY A 70 25.02 -6.11 16.73
CA GLY A 70 25.47 -4.92 17.44
C GLY A 70 24.36 -3.89 17.55
N GLY A 71 23.62 -3.93 18.65
CA GLY A 71 22.83 -2.81 19.15
C GLY A 71 23.74 -1.92 20.00
N VAL A 72 23.63 -0.60 19.82
CA VAL A 72 24.23 0.39 20.72
C VAL A 72 23.50 0.26 22.06
N GLU A 73 24.25 0.06 23.14
CA GLU A 73 23.71 -0.01 24.51
C GLU A 73 23.05 1.32 24.89
N ASP A 74 21.77 1.27 25.26
CA ASP A 74 21.04 2.41 25.77
C ASP A 74 21.49 2.72 27.21
N LYS A 75 22.03 3.92 27.43
CA LYS A 75 22.65 4.35 28.71
C LYS A 75 21.66 4.49 29.89
N TYR A 76 20.37 4.33 29.65
CA TYR A 76 19.32 4.35 30.67
C TYR A 76 18.83 2.93 30.92
N GLY A 77 19.41 2.28 31.93
CA GLY A 77 19.09 0.89 32.29
C GLY A 77 17.66 0.73 32.81
N GLU A 78 16.74 0.38 31.91
CA GLU A 78 15.38 -0.08 32.23
C GLU A 78 15.01 -1.37 31.48
N ASP A 79 15.95 -2.30 31.28
CA ASP A 79 15.68 -3.51 30.48
C ASP A 79 14.82 -4.58 31.17
N ARG A 80 14.40 -4.39 32.42
CA ARG A 80 13.58 -5.37 33.15
C ARG A 80 12.07 -5.18 33.04
N ALA A 81 11.59 -4.01 32.61
CA ALA A 81 10.13 -3.74 32.51
C ALA A 81 9.56 -3.96 31.10
N THR A 82 10.43 -4.15 30.11
CA THR A 82 10.04 -4.26 28.69
C THR A 82 9.51 -5.64 28.32
N GLU A 83 9.87 -6.69 29.06
CA GLU A 83 9.52 -8.08 28.75
C GLU A 83 8.03 -8.44 29.01
N GLU A 84 7.33 -7.66 29.85
CA GLU A 84 5.90 -7.90 30.18
C GLU A 84 4.92 -7.15 29.26
N LEU A 85 5.44 -6.40 28.29
CA LEU A 85 4.63 -5.58 27.40
C LEU A 85 3.91 -6.43 26.34
N PRO A 86 2.58 -6.31 26.16
CA PRO A 86 1.85 -7.13 25.20
C PRO A 86 2.27 -6.82 23.76
N VAL A 87 2.87 -7.81 23.09
CA VAL A 87 3.33 -7.69 21.70
C VAL A 87 2.19 -7.96 20.73
N THR A 88 2.07 -7.16 19.67
CA THR A 88 1.12 -7.43 18.58
C THR A 88 1.58 -8.66 17.77
N PRO A 89 0.76 -9.73 17.69
CA PRO A 89 1.15 -10.96 16.99
C PRO A 89 0.97 -10.78 15.47
N TRP A 90 1.98 -10.18 14.83
CA TRP A 90 1.98 -10.03 13.37
C TRP A 90 2.14 -11.38 12.68
N ALA A 91 1.30 -11.64 11.67
CA ALA A 91 1.39 -12.81 10.81
C ALA A 91 1.87 -12.37 9.42
N PHE A 92 2.92 -13.02 8.92
CA PHE A 92 3.44 -12.77 7.58
C PHE A 92 2.89 -13.80 6.60
N SER A 93 2.42 -13.33 5.45
CA SER A 93 1.99 -14.18 4.34
C SER A 93 2.48 -13.58 3.04
N VAL A 94 2.70 -14.43 2.02
CA VAL A 94 3.12 -13.95 0.70
C VAL A 94 1.98 -13.16 0.07
N ALA A 95 2.22 -11.87 -0.19
CA ALA A 95 1.25 -11.01 -0.84
C ALA A 95 1.02 -11.48 -2.29
N SER A 96 -0.24 -11.72 -2.64
CA SER A 96 -0.66 -12.17 -3.96
C SER A 96 -2.03 -11.57 -4.32
N GLY A 97 -2.39 -11.61 -5.61
CA GLY A 97 -3.68 -11.12 -6.08
C GLY A 97 -3.94 -9.66 -5.67
N TYR A 98 -5.15 -9.40 -5.15
CA TYR A 98 -5.54 -8.08 -4.69
C TYR A 98 -4.78 -7.58 -3.46
N THR A 99 -4.27 -8.48 -2.60
CA THR A 99 -3.48 -8.07 -1.42
C THR A 99 -2.21 -7.36 -1.87
N LEU A 100 -1.53 -7.90 -2.89
CA LEU A 100 -0.35 -7.27 -3.48
C LEU A 100 -0.67 -5.95 -4.18
N LEU A 101 -1.80 -5.86 -4.89
CA LEU A 101 -2.20 -4.62 -5.59
C LEU A 101 -2.66 -3.50 -4.66
N ARG A 102 -3.07 -3.82 -3.43
CA ARG A 102 -3.53 -2.85 -2.44
C ARG A 102 -2.39 -2.29 -1.59
N ASP A 103 -1.28 -3.01 -1.50
CA ASP A 103 -0.11 -2.60 -0.73
C ASP A 103 0.75 -1.59 -1.53
N PRO A 104 0.84 -0.32 -1.09
CA PRO A 104 1.56 0.72 -1.82
C PRO A 104 3.08 0.45 -1.95
N HIS A 105 3.68 -0.29 -1.02
CA HIS A 105 5.12 -0.57 -1.01
C HIS A 105 5.52 -1.52 -2.15
N HIS A 106 4.65 -2.50 -2.44
CA HIS A 106 4.91 -3.57 -3.39
C HIS A 106 4.16 -3.42 -4.72
N ASN A 107 3.14 -2.57 -4.78
CA ASN A 107 2.35 -2.38 -5.99
C ASN A 107 3.13 -1.64 -7.09
N LYS A 108 3.28 -2.29 -8.25
CA LYS A 108 3.93 -1.72 -9.45
C LYS A 108 2.91 -1.26 -10.51
N GLY A 109 1.60 -1.41 -10.26
CA GLY A 109 0.55 -1.11 -11.21
C GLY A 109 0.72 -1.88 -12.53
N LEU A 110 0.80 -1.17 -13.65
CA LEU A 110 0.97 -1.82 -14.97
C LEU A 110 2.42 -2.24 -15.28
N ALA A 111 3.37 -1.96 -14.37
CA ALA A 111 4.78 -2.29 -14.57
C ALA A 111 5.11 -3.73 -14.14
N PHE A 112 4.15 -4.47 -13.59
CA PHE A 112 4.33 -5.91 -13.38
C PHE A 112 4.55 -6.61 -14.72
N THR A 113 5.65 -7.34 -14.80
CA THR A 113 6.00 -8.20 -15.94
C THR A 113 5.05 -9.38 -16.05
N GLU A 114 4.96 -10.01 -17.22
CA GLU A 114 4.10 -11.18 -17.41
C GLU A 114 4.45 -12.32 -16.45
N ARG A 115 5.75 -12.55 -16.20
CA ARG A 115 6.23 -13.55 -15.25
C ARG A 115 5.77 -13.26 -13.82
N GLU A 116 5.88 -12.01 -13.37
CA GLU A 116 5.40 -11.61 -12.04
C GLU A 116 3.88 -11.75 -11.92
N ARG A 117 3.15 -11.45 -13.01
CA ARG A 117 1.68 -11.58 -13.01
C ARG A 117 1.23 -13.03 -12.88
N ASP A 118 1.94 -13.95 -13.52
CA ASP A 118 1.68 -15.38 -13.41
C ASP A 118 2.09 -15.92 -12.02
N ALA A 119 3.23 -15.49 -11.49
CA ALA A 119 3.73 -15.92 -10.18
C ALA A 119 2.88 -15.42 -9.00
N HIS A 120 2.37 -14.19 -9.06
CA HIS A 120 1.61 -13.56 -7.98
C HIS A 120 0.09 -13.56 -8.19
N TYR A 121 -0.43 -14.41 -9.09
CA TYR A 121 -1.86 -14.54 -9.37
C TYR A 121 -2.55 -13.21 -9.75
N LEU A 122 -1.86 -12.38 -10.55
CA LEU A 122 -2.37 -11.10 -11.05
C LEU A 122 -2.95 -11.20 -12.46
N ARG A 123 -2.79 -12.34 -13.14
CA ARG A 123 -3.31 -12.56 -14.49
C ARG A 123 -4.84 -12.39 -14.50
N GLY A 124 -5.33 -11.51 -15.37
CA GLY A 124 -6.75 -11.16 -15.46
C GLY A 124 -7.20 -10.02 -14.54
N LEU A 125 -6.41 -9.65 -13.52
CA LEU A 125 -6.69 -8.49 -12.66
C LEU A 125 -6.22 -7.17 -13.28
N LEU A 126 -5.20 -7.25 -14.14
CA LEU A 126 -4.61 -6.12 -14.84
C LEU A 126 -4.81 -6.25 -16.36
N PRO A 127 -4.97 -5.13 -17.09
CA PRO A 127 -4.94 -5.12 -18.55
C PRO A 127 -3.68 -5.78 -19.11
N PRO A 128 -3.72 -6.39 -20.32
CA PRO A 128 -2.60 -7.17 -20.85
C PRO A 128 -1.34 -6.33 -21.14
N GLY A 129 -1.47 -5.02 -21.34
CA GLY A 129 -0.32 -4.14 -21.57
C GLY A 129 0.61 -4.05 -20.36
N VAL A 130 1.90 -4.30 -20.59
CA VAL A 130 2.97 -3.99 -19.63
C VAL A 130 3.52 -2.60 -19.96
N VAL A 131 3.52 -1.71 -18.96
CA VAL A 131 3.94 -0.32 -19.14
C VAL A 131 5.12 -0.04 -18.23
N SER A 132 6.24 0.40 -18.80
CA SER A 132 7.44 0.76 -18.04
C SER A 132 7.17 1.89 -17.05
N GLN A 133 7.97 1.95 -15.98
CA GLN A 133 7.81 2.95 -14.94
C GLN A 133 7.92 4.38 -15.49
N ASP A 134 8.83 4.64 -16.43
CA ASP A 134 9.00 5.97 -17.04
C ASP A 134 7.78 6.40 -17.88
N LEU A 135 7.13 5.46 -18.58
CA LEU A 135 5.89 5.74 -19.29
C LEU A 135 4.73 6.04 -18.33
N GLN A 136 4.69 5.37 -17.18
CA GLN A 136 3.72 5.69 -16.13
C GLN A 136 3.95 7.09 -15.57
N VAL A 137 5.20 7.48 -15.29
CA VAL A 137 5.55 8.84 -14.85
C VAL A 137 5.07 9.86 -15.88
N LYS A 138 5.38 9.69 -17.17
CA LYS A 138 4.94 10.59 -18.24
C LYS A 138 3.42 10.72 -18.30
N LYS A 139 2.69 9.61 -18.18
CA LYS A 139 1.23 9.60 -18.18
C LYS A 139 0.65 10.35 -16.99
N ILE A 140 1.20 10.14 -15.79
CA ILE A 140 0.72 10.81 -14.58
C ILE A 140 1.03 12.30 -14.63
N MET A 141 2.24 12.68 -15.05
CA MET A 141 2.61 14.09 -15.22
C MET A 141 1.70 14.80 -16.21
N HIS A 142 1.35 14.15 -17.32
CA HIS A 142 0.39 14.71 -18.27
C HIS A 142 -0.98 14.97 -17.62
N ASN A 143 -1.48 14.00 -16.84
CA ASN A 143 -2.75 14.16 -16.11
C ASN A 143 -2.66 15.26 -15.02
N LEU A 144 -1.55 15.37 -14.31
CA LEU A 144 -1.34 16.37 -13.26
C LEU A 144 -1.39 17.80 -13.83
N ARG A 145 -0.80 18.02 -15.01
CA ARG A 145 -0.80 19.31 -15.70
C ARG A 145 -2.19 19.73 -16.19
N GLN A 146 -3.10 18.78 -16.41
CA GLN A 146 -4.48 19.08 -16.82
C GLN A 146 -5.33 19.65 -15.67
N TYR A 147 -4.97 19.40 -14.41
CA TYR A 147 -5.68 20.00 -13.28
C TYR A 147 -5.40 21.49 -13.21
N LYS A 148 -6.48 22.28 -13.13
CA LYS A 148 -6.43 23.74 -13.02
C LYS A 148 -6.18 24.21 -11.58
N VAL A 149 -6.70 23.46 -10.60
CA VAL A 149 -6.62 23.83 -9.19
C VAL A 149 -5.43 23.11 -8.53
N PRO A 150 -4.51 23.82 -7.85
CA PRO A 150 -3.38 23.20 -7.16
C PRO A 150 -3.79 22.14 -6.14
N LEU A 151 -4.87 22.37 -5.39
CA LEU A 151 -5.42 21.41 -4.44
C LEU A 151 -5.82 20.06 -5.10
N GLN A 152 -6.31 20.08 -6.34
CA GLN A 152 -6.62 18.83 -7.07
C GLN A 152 -5.35 18.06 -7.43
N ARG A 153 -4.26 18.77 -7.76
CA ARG A 153 -2.95 18.14 -7.99
C ARG A 153 -2.43 17.52 -6.70
N TYR A 154 -2.57 18.21 -5.57
CA TYR A 154 -2.20 17.68 -4.25
C TYR A 154 -2.96 16.38 -3.95
N VAL A 155 -4.29 16.37 -4.09
CA VAL A 155 -5.11 15.17 -3.85
C VAL A 155 -4.68 14.02 -4.78
N ALA A 156 -4.44 14.30 -6.06
CA ALA A 156 -3.98 13.29 -7.01
C ALA A 156 -2.57 12.73 -6.68
N MET A 157 -1.70 13.56 -6.10
CA MET A 157 -0.38 13.15 -5.61
C MET A 157 -0.48 12.26 -4.37
N MET A 158 -1.31 12.62 -3.40
CA MET A 158 -1.57 11.78 -2.21
C MET A 158 -2.20 10.44 -2.61
N ASP A 159 -3.17 10.45 -3.53
CA ASP A 159 -3.76 9.23 -4.10
C ASP A 159 -2.71 8.35 -4.80
N LEU A 160 -1.65 8.94 -5.35
CA LEU A 160 -0.57 8.19 -5.99
C LEU A 160 0.32 7.54 -4.93
N GLN A 161 0.73 8.29 -3.91
CA GLN A 161 1.53 7.79 -2.79
C GLN A 161 0.85 6.57 -2.13
N GLU A 162 -0.45 6.65 -1.89
CA GLU A 162 -1.26 5.58 -1.29
C GLU A 162 -1.46 4.35 -2.18
N ARG A 163 -1.22 4.46 -3.48
CA ARG A 163 -1.37 3.35 -4.44
C ARG A 163 -0.04 2.73 -4.83
N ASN A 164 0.97 3.55 -5.07
CA ASN A 164 2.29 3.15 -5.52
C ASN A 164 3.31 4.18 -5.05
N GLU A 165 3.92 3.88 -3.92
CA GLU A 165 4.89 4.73 -3.25
C GLU A 165 6.16 4.92 -4.09
N ARG A 166 6.65 3.84 -4.71
CA ARG A 166 7.86 3.87 -5.55
C ARG A 166 7.70 4.77 -6.77
N LEU A 167 6.51 4.77 -7.38
CA LEU A 167 6.19 5.64 -8.51
C LEU A 167 6.01 7.08 -8.07
N PHE A 168 5.42 7.31 -6.90
CA PHE A 168 5.30 8.64 -6.31
C PHE A 168 6.67 9.30 -6.09
N TYR A 169 7.60 8.62 -5.40
CA TYR A 169 8.93 9.18 -5.14
C TYR A 169 9.74 9.35 -6.41
N LYS A 170 9.68 8.42 -7.36
CA LYS A 170 10.34 8.58 -8.67
C LYS A 170 9.82 9.82 -9.41
N LEU A 171 8.51 9.99 -9.48
CA LEU A 171 7.88 11.14 -10.14
C LEU A 171 8.26 12.47 -9.46
N LEU A 172 8.32 12.48 -8.12
CA LEU A 172 8.72 13.63 -7.32
C LEU A 172 10.19 14.01 -7.56
N ILE A 173 11.10 13.03 -7.55
CA ILE A 173 12.54 13.24 -7.79
C ILE A 173 12.76 13.76 -9.21
N ASP A 174 12.11 13.15 -10.21
CA ASP A 174 12.29 13.51 -11.62
C ASP A 174 11.72 14.92 -11.95
N ASN A 175 10.76 15.44 -11.16
CA ASN A 175 10.06 16.72 -11.43
C ASN A 175 9.94 17.59 -10.18
N VAL A 176 11.00 17.64 -9.38
CA VAL A 176 11.00 18.28 -8.06
C VAL A 176 10.59 19.75 -8.11
N GLU A 177 11.08 20.51 -9.10
CA GLU A 177 10.79 21.95 -9.23
C GLU A 177 9.29 22.24 -9.46
N GLU A 178 8.60 21.41 -10.25
CA GLU A 178 7.17 21.58 -10.56
C GLU A 178 6.27 21.08 -9.42
N LEU A 179 6.70 20.04 -8.72
CA LEU A 179 5.86 19.31 -7.75
C LEU A 179 6.07 19.71 -6.30
N LEU A 180 7.25 20.22 -5.91
CA LEU A 180 7.49 20.76 -4.57
C LEU A 180 6.41 21.75 -4.10
N PRO A 181 6.02 22.77 -4.89
CA PRO A 181 4.99 23.72 -4.44
C PRO A 181 3.59 23.10 -4.33
N VAL A 182 3.39 21.92 -4.92
CA VAL A 182 2.13 21.16 -4.83
C VAL A 182 2.11 20.28 -3.59
N VAL A 183 3.17 19.52 -3.31
CA VAL A 183 3.21 18.58 -2.16
C VAL A 183 3.57 19.24 -0.83
N TYR A 184 4.25 20.39 -0.88
CA TYR A 184 4.66 21.16 0.28
C TYR A 184 4.07 22.58 0.21
N THR A 185 4.82 23.62 0.50
CA THR A 185 4.32 25.00 0.55
C THR A 185 4.15 25.61 -0.85
N PRO A 186 3.06 26.34 -1.14
CA PRO A 186 1.99 26.76 -0.23
C PRO A 186 0.76 25.83 -0.21
N THR A 187 0.65 24.88 -1.14
CA THR A 187 -0.57 24.09 -1.36
C THR A 187 -0.91 23.17 -0.19
N VAL A 188 0.09 22.64 0.51
CA VAL A 188 -0.12 21.81 1.72
C VAL A 188 -0.86 22.59 2.81
N GLY A 189 -0.63 23.90 2.92
CA GLY A 189 -1.35 24.74 3.87
C GLY A 189 -2.84 24.83 3.59
N GLU A 190 -3.20 25.02 2.31
CA GLU A 190 -4.60 24.95 1.86
C GLU A 190 -5.19 23.56 2.07
N ALA A 191 -4.40 22.50 1.83
CA ALA A 191 -4.81 21.13 2.07
C ALA A 191 -5.10 20.87 3.55
N CYS A 192 -4.26 21.35 4.47
CA CYS A 192 -4.48 21.24 5.91
C CYS A 192 -5.79 21.93 6.33
N GLN A 193 -6.05 23.15 5.83
CA GLN A 193 -7.30 23.87 6.13
C GLN A 193 -8.56 23.11 5.66
N LYS A 194 -8.43 22.34 4.58
CA LYS A 194 -9.54 21.59 3.97
C LYS A 194 -9.45 20.10 4.25
N TYR A 195 -8.58 19.64 5.15
CA TYR A 195 -8.24 18.23 5.31
C TYR A 195 -9.46 17.37 5.63
N GLY A 196 -10.35 17.85 6.50
CA GLY A 196 -11.60 17.16 6.84
C GLY A 196 -12.49 16.87 5.62
N SER A 197 -12.43 17.69 4.57
CA SER A 197 -13.20 17.51 3.34
C SER A 197 -12.48 16.66 2.28
N ILE A 198 -11.15 16.65 2.29
CA ILE A 198 -10.32 15.91 1.32
C ILE A 198 -9.78 14.58 1.87
N PHE A 199 -10.10 14.23 3.11
CA PHE A 199 -9.66 13.01 3.78
C PHE A 199 -10.08 11.76 2.99
N ARG A 200 -9.11 10.89 2.67
CA ARG A 200 -9.34 9.67 1.88
C ARG A 200 -8.82 8.42 2.58
N ARG A 201 -7.51 8.27 2.71
CA ARG A 201 -6.91 7.22 3.54
C ARG A 201 -6.10 7.85 4.67
N PRO A 202 -6.08 7.21 5.84
CA PRO A 202 -5.25 7.67 6.94
C PRO A 202 -3.78 7.52 6.57
N GLN A 203 -3.03 8.59 6.71
CA GLN A 203 -1.57 8.60 6.63
C GLN A 203 -1.02 8.91 8.02
N GLY A 204 0.06 8.21 8.40
CA GLY A 204 0.67 8.36 9.72
C GLY A 204 -0.21 7.85 10.86
N LEU A 205 0.08 8.33 12.07
CA LEU A 205 -0.53 7.88 13.32
C LEU A 205 -1.04 9.09 14.09
N TYR A 206 -2.25 8.98 14.64
CA TYR A 206 -2.85 10.02 15.48
C TYR A 206 -2.82 9.58 16.95
N VAL A 207 -2.26 10.42 17.81
CA VAL A 207 -2.25 10.22 19.27
C VAL A 207 -2.99 11.38 19.91
N SER A 208 -4.04 11.09 20.65
CA SER A 208 -4.87 12.10 21.29
C SER A 208 -4.61 12.16 22.80
N LEU A 209 -5.08 13.23 23.45
CA LEU A 209 -5.07 13.32 24.92
C LEU A 209 -5.87 12.20 25.59
N ARG A 210 -6.81 11.55 24.87
CA ARG A 210 -7.59 10.41 25.38
C ARG A 210 -6.75 9.14 25.51
N ASP A 211 -5.61 9.09 24.82
CA ASP A 211 -4.69 7.95 24.82
C ASP A 211 -3.63 8.07 25.94
N LYS A 212 -3.85 8.98 26.90
CA LYS A 212 -2.98 9.14 28.08
C LYS A 212 -2.87 7.81 28.84
N GLY A 213 -1.64 7.32 28.98
CA GLY A 213 -1.35 6.02 29.61
C GLY A 213 -1.44 4.82 28.66
N LYS A 214 -1.80 5.01 27.39
CA LYS A 214 -1.91 3.97 26.35
C LYS A 214 -1.18 4.31 25.06
N VAL A 215 -0.30 5.31 25.08
CA VAL A 215 0.44 5.77 23.88
C VAL A 215 1.25 4.63 23.27
N ILE A 216 1.87 3.78 24.10
CA ILE A 216 2.64 2.61 23.62
C ILE A 216 1.73 1.64 22.85
N ASP A 217 0.50 1.42 23.30
CA ASP A 217 -0.44 0.54 22.61
C ASP A 217 -0.86 1.12 21.25
N VAL A 218 -0.99 2.45 21.16
CA VAL A 218 -1.25 3.14 19.88
C VAL A 218 -0.07 2.97 18.91
N LEU A 219 1.17 3.13 19.40
CA LEU A 219 2.39 2.94 18.60
C LEU A 219 2.55 1.49 18.11
N ARG A 220 2.12 0.50 18.89
CA ARG A 220 2.18 -0.92 18.50
C ARG A 220 1.27 -1.28 17.33
N ASN A 221 0.28 -0.45 17.01
CA ASN A 221 -0.58 -0.64 15.85
C ASN A 221 0.10 -0.27 14.54
N TRP A 222 1.23 0.45 14.59
CA TRP A 222 2.00 0.74 13.38
C TRP A 222 2.61 -0.56 12.82
N PRO A 223 2.41 -0.86 11.53
CA PRO A 223 2.82 -2.15 10.95
C PRO A 223 4.34 -2.30 10.83
N GLU A 224 5.07 -1.20 10.67
CA GLU A 224 6.53 -1.21 10.56
C GLU A 224 7.21 -1.18 11.93
N ARG A 225 8.11 -2.13 12.19
CA ARG A 225 8.82 -2.22 13.48
C ARG A 225 10.05 -1.33 13.57
N ASN A 226 10.73 -1.12 12.44
CA ASN A 226 12.03 -0.44 12.40
C ASN A 226 11.84 1.01 11.96
N ILE A 227 11.40 1.87 12.88
CA ILE A 227 11.21 3.30 12.63
C ILE A 227 12.50 4.04 13.00
N GLN A 228 13.01 4.86 12.08
CA GLN A 228 14.24 5.65 12.29
C GLN A 228 13.97 7.15 12.47
N VAL A 229 12.92 7.66 11.83
CA VAL A 229 12.60 9.09 11.80
C VAL A 229 11.12 9.26 12.13
N ILE A 230 10.82 10.18 13.04
CA ILE A 230 9.46 10.54 13.43
C ILE A 230 9.32 12.05 13.27
N VAL A 231 8.30 12.47 12.53
CA VAL A 231 7.88 13.87 12.44
C VAL A 231 6.57 14.01 13.20
N VAL A 232 6.55 14.87 14.20
CA VAL A 232 5.38 15.08 15.07
C VAL A 232 4.94 16.54 15.05
N THR A 233 3.64 16.76 15.07
CA THR A 233 3.03 18.08 15.18
C THR A 233 1.78 18.00 16.06
N ASP A 234 1.58 19.03 16.88
CA ASP A 234 0.34 19.26 17.63
C ASP A 234 -0.70 20.06 16.82
N GLY A 235 -0.27 20.66 15.69
CA GLY A 235 -1.11 21.43 14.78
C GLY A 235 -1.46 22.84 15.25
N GLU A 236 -0.89 23.31 16.36
CA GLU A 236 -1.22 24.62 16.95
C GLU A 236 -0.72 25.79 16.07
N ARG A 237 0.39 25.60 15.33
CA ARG A 237 0.98 26.66 14.51
C ARG A 237 1.48 26.14 13.16
N ILE A 238 0.59 26.11 12.18
CA ILE A 238 0.93 25.66 10.82
C ILE A 238 1.22 26.84 9.90
N LEU A 239 2.50 27.06 9.56
CA LEU A 239 2.94 27.93 8.45
C LEU A 239 2.28 29.33 8.40
N GLY A 240 1.93 29.91 9.55
CA GLY A 240 1.24 31.21 9.64
C GLY A 240 -0.28 31.17 9.41
N LEU A 241 -0.88 29.99 9.22
CA LEU A 241 -2.32 29.76 9.10
C LEU A 241 -3.03 29.66 10.46
N GLY A 242 -2.27 29.64 11.55
CA GLY A 242 -2.78 29.49 12.91
C GLY A 242 -2.92 28.02 13.32
N ASP A 243 -3.89 27.79 14.20
CA ASP A 243 -4.23 26.48 14.75
C ASP A 243 -5.18 25.72 13.81
N LEU A 244 -4.71 24.56 13.33
CA LEU A 244 -5.50 23.63 12.51
C LEU A 244 -5.81 22.32 13.26
N GLY A 245 -5.31 22.17 14.50
CA GLY A 245 -5.49 20.99 15.34
C GLY A 245 -5.16 19.68 14.63
N CYS A 246 -6.10 18.74 14.59
CA CYS A 246 -5.91 17.41 13.99
C CYS A 246 -5.93 17.41 12.44
N GLN A 247 -6.18 18.56 11.79
CA GLN A 247 -6.33 18.63 10.33
C GLN A 247 -5.00 18.73 9.59
N VAL A 248 -3.88 18.66 10.28
CA VAL A 248 -2.57 18.79 9.65
C VAL A 248 -2.28 17.58 8.76
N CYS A 249 -2.02 17.87 7.50
CA CYS A 249 -1.49 16.90 6.55
C CYS A 249 0.03 16.81 6.73
N LEU A 250 0.51 15.82 7.47
CA LEU A 250 1.90 15.40 7.36
C LEU A 250 1.98 14.29 6.32
N SER A 251 2.65 14.55 5.20
CA SER A 251 3.01 13.50 4.26
C SER A 251 4.24 12.75 4.80
N ASN A 252 4.11 11.42 4.92
CA ASN A 252 5.22 10.50 5.22
C ASN A 252 6.28 10.51 4.11
#